data_AF-A0A485MYE6-F1
#
_entry.id   AF-A0A485MYE6-F1
#
_cell.length_a   1.000
_cell.length_b   1.000
_cell.length_c   1.000
_cell.angle_alpha   90.00
_cell.angle_beta   90.00
_cell.angle_gamma   90.00
#
_symmetry.space_group_name_H-M   'P 1'
#
loop_
_entity.id
_entity.type
_entity.pdbx_description
1 polymer ?
#
loop_
_entity_poly.entity_id
_entity_poly.type
_entity_poly.pdbx_seq_one_letter_code
_entity_poly.pdbx_strand_id
1 'polypeptide(L)'
;MTIARDEYPSYPMVLRGINQKATFPQYQPVIMLEKGYTIHWNGPAPRTAFLYLINFNRNDWIRVGLCYPSNTSFQVTFGFLQRHNGSLSKMEEYEPVHSLEELQRKQSERKFYFDSSAGLLFLYLKAKSHRDGHSYCSSQGCERVKIQAATDSKDISNCMAKAYPQYYRKPSALKRMPSMLTGLCQGCGTRQVVFTSDPHKSYLPVQFQSPSKAETQRGDLSVISVNGTDFTIQNPGVLLLIVDACSVPFRLTAKKVFSLADISRLEEYLRTGIPPRSIVLLSTRGEIKHLNISESLVPLGLAKPAHLYNKGSTIFLGFSGNFKPSWAKLFTSPAGQGLGLLEQFIPLQLDEYGCHRTSAVRRRDLELLMQTSKAH
;
A
#
# COMPACT_ATOMS: atom_id res chain seq x y z
N MET A 1 -16.87 -7.28 1.78
CA MET A 1 -15.64 -8.06 2.08
C MET A 1 -14.44 -7.16 1.88
N THR A 2 -13.29 -7.55 2.41
CA THR A 2 -12.07 -6.76 2.36
C THR A 2 -10.92 -7.64 1.89
N ILE A 3 -10.08 -7.12 0.98
CA ILE A 3 -8.84 -7.77 0.57
C ILE A 3 -7.66 -6.88 0.97
N ALA A 4 -6.71 -7.44 1.70
CA ALA A 4 -5.54 -6.74 2.19
C ALA A 4 -4.30 -7.32 1.50
N ARG A 5 -3.43 -6.45 0.98
CA ARG A 5 -2.12 -6.87 0.46
C ARG A 5 -1.19 -7.05 1.64
N ASP A 6 -0.45 -8.16 1.68
CA ASP A 6 0.43 -8.50 2.81
C ASP A 6 1.49 -7.43 3.09
N GLU A 7 1.85 -6.66 2.06
CA GLU A 7 2.79 -5.55 2.14
C GLU A 7 2.19 -4.26 2.72
N TYR A 8 0.86 -4.10 2.66
CA TYR A 8 0.15 -2.88 3.06
C TYR A 8 -1.18 -3.20 3.74
N PRO A 9 -1.17 -3.95 4.86
CA PRO A 9 -2.39 -4.38 5.52
C PRO A 9 -3.23 -3.23 6.09
N SER A 10 -2.60 -2.09 6.40
CA SER A 10 -3.29 -0.88 6.87
C SER A 10 -4.11 -0.18 5.77
N TYR A 11 -3.92 -0.55 4.51
CA TYR A 11 -4.59 0.03 3.34
C TYR A 11 -5.34 -1.05 2.55
N PRO A 12 -6.31 -1.74 3.18
CA PRO A 12 -7.00 -2.81 2.49
C PRO A 12 -8.04 -2.25 1.51
N MET A 13 -8.32 -3.00 0.44
CA MET A 13 -9.38 -2.66 -0.51
C MET A 13 -10.70 -3.22 0.01
N VAL A 14 -11.67 -2.32 0.23
CA VAL A 14 -13.04 -2.70 0.57
C VAL A 14 -13.78 -2.99 -0.72
N LEU A 15 -14.18 -4.25 -0.91
CA LEU A 15 -14.89 -4.69 -2.10
C LEU A 15 -16.40 -4.66 -1.83
N ARG A 16 -17.11 -3.84 -2.60
CA ARG A 16 -18.57 -3.81 -2.68
C ARG A 16 -18.98 -4.60 -3.92
N GLY A 17 -19.80 -5.62 -3.74
CA GLY A 17 -20.20 -6.50 -4.83
C GLY A 17 -20.95 -5.72 -5.91
N ILE A 18 -20.76 -6.09 -7.17
CA ILE A 18 -21.37 -5.42 -8.33
C ILE A 18 -22.91 -5.47 -8.24
N ASN A 19 -23.46 -6.55 -7.67
CA ASN A 19 -24.89 -6.72 -7.43
C ASN A 19 -25.13 -7.17 -5.99
N GLN A 20 -25.49 -6.22 -5.11
CA GLN A 20 -25.71 -6.49 -3.69
C GLN A 20 -26.92 -7.40 -3.42
N LYS A 21 -27.83 -7.55 -4.39
CA LYS A 21 -29.01 -8.42 -4.32
C LYS A 21 -28.82 -9.78 -4.99
N ALA A 22 -27.65 -10.05 -5.60
CA ALA A 22 -27.38 -11.32 -6.25
C ALA A 22 -27.14 -12.43 -5.21
N THR A 23 -27.65 -13.63 -5.51
CA THR A 23 -27.40 -14.85 -4.71
C THR A 23 -25.92 -15.17 -4.56
N PHE A 24 -25.09 -14.73 -5.52
CA PHE A 24 -23.63 -14.88 -5.51
C PHE A 24 -22.98 -13.53 -5.82
N PRO A 25 -22.54 -12.75 -4.81
CA PRO A 25 -21.88 -11.49 -5.06
C PRO A 25 -20.52 -11.72 -5.73
N GLN A 26 -20.28 -10.99 -6.82
CA GLN A 26 -19.03 -11.04 -7.58
C GLN A 26 -18.19 -9.80 -7.31
N TYR A 27 -16.86 -10.02 -7.25
CA TYR A 27 -15.88 -8.99 -6.95
C TYR A 27 -14.70 -9.11 -7.92
N GLN A 28 -14.20 -7.97 -8.41
CA GLN A 28 -13.04 -7.90 -9.29
C GLN A 28 -12.02 -6.91 -8.69
N PRO A 29 -11.16 -7.36 -7.76
CA PRO A 29 -10.16 -6.49 -7.16
C PRO A 29 -9.02 -6.18 -8.15
N VAL A 30 -8.48 -4.97 -8.09
CA VAL A 30 -7.22 -4.62 -8.75
C VAL A 30 -6.08 -5.19 -7.92
N ILE A 31 -5.30 -6.10 -8.49
CA ILE A 31 -4.21 -6.80 -7.79
C ILE A 31 -2.87 -6.55 -8.50
N MET A 32 -1.79 -6.75 -7.75
CA MET A 32 -0.42 -6.80 -8.23
C MET A 32 0.02 -8.27 -8.22
N LEU A 33 0.54 -8.72 -9.36
CA LEU A 33 1.06 -10.08 -9.50
C LEU A 33 2.28 -10.30 -8.59
N GLU A 34 2.53 -11.56 -8.28
CA GLU A 34 3.65 -12.03 -7.46
C GLU A 34 3.61 -11.53 -6.01
N LYS A 35 2.41 -11.18 -5.53
CA LYS A 35 2.16 -10.69 -4.17
C LYS A 35 1.25 -11.62 -3.39
N GLY A 36 1.31 -11.46 -2.07
CA GLY A 36 0.42 -12.11 -1.13
C GLY A 36 -0.72 -11.20 -0.71
N TYR A 37 -1.91 -11.78 -0.55
CA TYR A 37 -3.12 -11.12 -0.14
C TYR A 37 -3.87 -11.97 0.89
N THR A 38 -4.59 -11.33 1.80
CA THR A 38 -5.60 -12.00 2.63
C THR A 38 -6.99 -11.42 2.38
N ILE A 39 -8.00 -12.29 2.46
CA ILE A 39 -9.40 -11.96 2.24
C ILE A 39 -10.16 -12.13 3.57
N HIS A 40 -10.90 -11.09 3.94
CA HIS A 40 -11.65 -10.99 5.18
C HIS A 40 -13.11 -10.73 4.88
N TRP A 41 -14.00 -11.45 5.56
CA TRP A 41 -15.42 -11.38 5.32
C TRP A 41 -16.06 -10.34 6.25
N ASN A 42 -17.10 -9.67 5.75
CA ASN A 42 -17.88 -8.73 6.57
C ASN A 42 -18.99 -9.44 7.35
N GLY A 43 -19.08 -10.77 7.21
CA GLY A 43 -20.05 -11.67 7.82
C GLY A 43 -19.43 -13.06 7.97
N PRO A 44 -20.24 -14.12 8.11
CA PRO A 44 -19.74 -15.50 8.12
C PRO A 44 -18.91 -15.83 6.87
N ALA A 45 -17.87 -16.64 7.04
CA ALA A 45 -17.14 -17.16 5.89
C ALA A 45 -18.07 -18.03 5.03
N PRO A 46 -18.00 -17.92 3.69
CA PRO A 46 -18.89 -18.66 2.81
C PRO A 46 -18.53 -20.15 2.79
N ARG A 47 -19.56 -21.01 2.87
CA ARG A 47 -19.41 -22.47 2.69
C ARG A 47 -18.90 -22.84 1.30
N THR A 48 -19.10 -21.97 0.31
CA THR A 48 -18.55 -22.14 -1.03
C THR A 48 -18.03 -20.82 -1.56
N ALA A 49 -16.77 -20.81 -1.99
CA ALA A 49 -16.14 -19.67 -2.65
C ALA A 49 -15.56 -20.09 -4.00
N PHE A 50 -15.60 -19.19 -4.98
CA PHE A 50 -14.99 -19.38 -6.29
C PHE A 50 -13.97 -18.29 -6.54
N LEU A 51 -12.75 -18.68 -6.92
CA LEU A 51 -11.69 -17.79 -7.32
C LEU A 51 -11.41 -18.01 -8.80
N TYR A 52 -11.50 -16.96 -9.60
CA TYR A 52 -11.26 -17.01 -11.03
C TYR A 52 -9.97 -16.29 -11.37
N LEU A 53 -9.10 -16.93 -12.15
CA LEU A 53 -7.84 -16.33 -12.63
C LEU A 53 -8.11 -15.61 -13.96
N ILE A 54 -9.00 -14.62 -13.93
CA ILE A 54 -9.32 -13.79 -15.10
C ILE A 54 -8.17 -12.79 -15.33
N ASN A 55 -7.74 -12.64 -16.58
CA ASN A 55 -6.61 -11.78 -17.01
C ASN A 55 -5.22 -12.23 -16.53
N PHE A 56 -5.08 -13.45 -15.99
CA PHE A 56 -3.77 -14.00 -15.69
C PHE A 56 -3.19 -14.62 -16.97
N ASN A 57 -1.95 -14.26 -17.30
CA ASN A 57 -1.15 -14.98 -18.29
C ASN A 57 -0.53 -16.22 -17.67
N ARG A 58 -0.03 -17.13 -18.50
CA ARG A 58 0.69 -18.31 -18.03
C ARG A 58 1.81 -17.90 -17.07
N ASN A 59 1.88 -18.58 -15.94
CA ASN A 59 2.81 -18.35 -14.83
C ASN A 59 2.53 -17.11 -13.98
N ASP A 60 1.60 -16.22 -14.36
CA ASP A 60 1.15 -15.18 -13.45
C ASP A 60 0.59 -15.84 -12.19
N TRP A 61 0.96 -15.30 -11.03
CA TRP A 61 0.52 -15.86 -9.77
C TRP A 61 0.26 -14.80 -8.71
N ILE A 62 -0.61 -15.15 -7.77
CA ILE A 62 -0.73 -14.49 -6.47
C ILE A 62 -0.87 -15.56 -5.38
N ARG A 63 -0.48 -15.22 -4.16
CA ARG A 63 -0.85 -16.02 -2.98
C ARG A 63 -2.05 -15.38 -2.32
N VAL A 64 -3.06 -16.18 -1.98
CA VAL A 64 -4.25 -15.72 -1.26
C VAL A 64 -4.41 -16.48 0.04
N GLY A 65 -4.75 -15.79 1.12
CA GLY A 65 -5.16 -16.34 2.41
C GLY A 65 -6.62 -16.00 2.69
N LEU A 66 -7.53 -16.98 2.71
CA LEU A 66 -8.95 -16.73 2.97
C LEU A 66 -9.26 -16.94 4.45
N CYS A 67 -9.92 -15.97 5.09
CA CYS A 67 -10.26 -16.06 6.50
C CYS A 67 -11.40 -17.06 6.75
N TYR A 68 -11.15 -18.05 7.60
CA TYR A 68 -12.11 -19.06 8.03
C TYR A 68 -11.94 -19.36 9.52
N PRO A 69 -12.98 -19.82 10.22
CA PRO A 69 -12.88 -20.32 11.59
C PRO A 69 -11.83 -21.43 11.73
N SER A 70 -11.12 -21.48 12.85
CA SER A 70 -9.98 -22.39 13.09
C SER A 70 -10.30 -23.88 13.03
N ASN A 71 -11.58 -24.28 13.14
CA ASN A 71 -12.04 -25.67 13.07
C ASN A 71 -12.62 -26.07 11.69
N THR A 72 -12.36 -25.27 10.66
CA THR A 72 -12.90 -25.52 9.31
C THR A 72 -12.11 -26.60 8.58
N SER A 73 -12.81 -27.51 7.90
CA SER A 73 -12.21 -28.43 6.92
C SER A 73 -12.55 -28.02 5.49
N PHE A 74 -11.68 -28.37 4.54
CA PHE A 74 -11.75 -27.87 3.18
C PHE A 74 -11.68 -28.99 2.14
N GLN A 75 -12.52 -28.88 1.12
CA GLN A 75 -12.33 -29.54 -0.17
C GLN A 75 -12.09 -28.46 -1.22
N VAL A 76 -10.91 -28.47 -1.83
CA VAL A 76 -10.51 -27.45 -2.80
C VAL A 76 -10.25 -28.12 -4.14
N THR A 77 -10.90 -27.61 -5.18
CA THR A 77 -10.83 -28.17 -6.53
C THR A 77 -10.51 -27.08 -7.54
N PHE A 78 -9.70 -27.43 -8.53
CA PHE A 78 -9.38 -26.61 -9.69
C PHE A 78 -10.11 -27.15 -10.91
N GLY A 79 -10.48 -26.30 -11.85
CA GLY A 79 -10.89 -26.70 -13.19
C GLY A 79 -11.02 -25.54 -14.16
N PHE A 80 -11.26 -25.84 -15.43
CA PHE A 80 -11.49 -24.85 -16.47
C PHE A 80 -13.00 -24.69 -16.71
N LEU A 81 -13.52 -23.50 -16.40
CA LEU A 81 -14.90 -23.15 -16.69
C LEU A 81 -15.01 -22.67 -18.14
N GLN A 82 -15.74 -23.42 -18.95
CA GLN A 82 -16.11 -23.02 -20.30
C GLN A 82 -17.28 -22.03 -20.24
N ARG A 83 -17.09 -20.81 -20.76
CA ARG A 83 -18.11 -19.75 -20.68
C ARG A 83 -19.33 -20.00 -21.57
N HIS A 84 -19.18 -20.76 -22.65
CA HIS A 84 -20.25 -20.96 -23.63
C HIS A 84 -21.34 -21.93 -23.16
N ASN A 85 -20.96 -22.99 -22.43
CA ASN A 85 -21.88 -24.02 -21.94
C ASN A 85 -21.90 -24.16 -20.41
N GLY A 86 -21.06 -23.40 -19.70
CA GLY A 86 -20.94 -23.48 -18.23
C GLY A 86 -20.26 -24.76 -17.71
N SER A 87 -19.75 -25.62 -18.60
CA SER A 87 -19.13 -26.90 -18.22
C SER A 87 -17.77 -26.69 -17.55
N LEU A 88 -17.44 -27.59 -16.62
CA LEU A 88 -16.15 -27.62 -15.94
C LEU A 88 -15.33 -28.80 -16.48
N SER A 89 -14.11 -28.54 -16.93
CA SER A 89 -13.20 -29.57 -17.46
C SER A 89 -11.89 -29.62 -16.69
N LYS A 90 -11.16 -30.76 -16.81
CA LYS A 90 -9.87 -31.02 -16.16
C LYS A 90 -9.87 -30.69 -14.67
N MET A 91 -10.71 -31.41 -13.92
CA MET A 91 -10.79 -31.24 -12.48
C MET A 91 -9.55 -31.81 -11.80
N GLU A 92 -8.89 -31.00 -10.98
CA GLU A 92 -7.77 -31.41 -10.13
C GLU A 92 -8.14 -31.07 -8.68
N GLU A 93 -7.90 -31.99 -7.74
CA GLU A 93 -8.04 -31.69 -6.32
C GLU A 93 -6.75 -31.06 -5.78
N TYR A 94 -6.89 -30.16 -4.79
CA TYR A 94 -5.74 -29.71 -4.04
C TYR A 94 -5.52 -30.58 -2.82
N GLU A 95 -4.25 -30.81 -2.48
CA GLU A 95 -3.86 -31.56 -1.29
C GLU A 95 -3.31 -30.63 -0.20
N PRO A 96 -3.57 -30.94 1.09
CA PRO A 96 -3.04 -30.16 2.19
C PRO A 96 -1.52 -30.32 2.33
N VAL A 97 -0.86 -29.28 2.81
CA VAL A 97 0.54 -29.30 3.30
C VAL A 97 0.59 -28.79 4.73
N HIS A 98 1.72 -28.99 5.42
CA HIS A 98 1.79 -28.74 6.87
C HIS A 98 2.30 -27.35 7.25
N SER A 99 2.89 -26.60 6.32
CA SER A 99 3.38 -25.24 6.58
C SER A 99 3.29 -24.33 5.37
N LEU A 100 3.37 -23.02 5.62
CA LEU A 100 3.41 -22.01 4.57
C LEU A 100 4.71 -22.08 3.75
N GLU A 101 5.81 -22.48 4.38
CA GLU A 101 7.12 -22.67 3.73
C GLU A 101 7.06 -23.82 2.73
N GLU A 102 6.41 -24.93 3.10
CA GLU A 102 6.19 -26.05 2.19
C GLU A 102 5.31 -25.62 1.00
N LEU A 103 4.21 -24.93 1.28
CA LEU A 103 3.33 -24.38 0.23
C LEU A 103 4.11 -23.44 -0.72
N GLN A 104 5.00 -22.62 -0.18
CA GLN A 104 5.83 -21.70 -0.98
C GLN A 104 6.89 -22.41 -1.83
N ARG A 105 7.33 -23.62 -1.49
CA ARG A 105 8.19 -24.43 -2.35
C ARG A 105 7.40 -25.10 -3.48
N LYS A 106 6.11 -25.36 -3.26
CA LYS A 106 5.20 -26.08 -4.16
C LYS A 106 4.20 -25.17 -4.90
N GLN A 107 4.59 -23.95 -5.26
CA GLN A 107 3.65 -22.93 -5.83
C GLN A 107 2.97 -23.34 -7.14
N SER A 108 3.60 -24.24 -7.90
CA SER A 108 3.06 -24.73 -9.18
C SER A 108 2.15 -25.95 -9.00
N GLU A 109 2.12 -26.55 -7.82
CA GLU A 109 1.32 -27.72 -7.49
C GLU A 109 -0.05 -27.31 -6.93
N ARG A 110 -1.03 -28.22 -6.99
CA ARG A 110 -2.33 -28.02 -6.35
C ARG A 110 -2.23 -28.36 -4.88
N LYS A 111 -1.66 -27.43 -4.11
CA LYS A 111 -1.49 -27.56 -2.65
C LYS A 111 -2.14 -26.41 -1.91
N PHE A 112 -2.60 -26.67 -0.69
CA PHE A 112 -3.13 -25.64 0.20
C PHE A 112 -2.59 -25.83 1.62
N TYR A 113 -2.49 -24.75 2.37
CA TYR A 113 -2.11 -24.78 3.78
C TYR A 113 -3.17 -24.05 4.59
N PHE A 114 -3.64 -24.64 5.69
CA PHE A 114 -4.54 -23.96 6.60
C PHE A 114 -3.81 -23.65 7.91
N ASP A 115 -3.57 -22.37 8.16
CA ASP A 115 -3.09 -21.91 9.46
C ASP A 115 -4.29 -21.72 10.39
N SER A 116 -4.53 -22.70 11.25
CA SER A 116 -5.61 -22.65 12.23
C SER A 116 -5.41 -21.58 13.30
N SER A 117 -4.17 -21.14 13.55
CA SER A 117 -3.87 -20.12 14.56
C SER A 117 -4.35 -18.73 14.13
N ALA A 118 -4.07 -18.35 12.88
CA ALA A 118 -4.56 -17.11 12.27
C ALA A 118 -5.96 -17.25 11.64
N GLY A 119 -6.39 -18.48 11.36
CA GLY A 119 -7.65 -18.78 10.66
C GLY A 119 -7.56 -18.51 9.15
N LEU A 120 -6.42 -18.78 8.50
CA LEU A 120 -6.20 -18.45 7.10
C LEU A 120 -5.94 -19.70 6.25
N LEU A 121 -6.76 -19.89 5.22
CA LEU A 121 -6.54 -20.87 4.15
C LEU A 121 -5.68 -20.26 3.05
N PHE A 122 -4.43 -20.70 2.95
CA PHE A 122 -3.47 -20.27 1.94
C PHE A 122 -3.46 -21.15 0.71
N LEU A 123 -3.46 -20.48 -0.46
CA LEU A 123 -3.37 -21.07 -1.79
C LEU A 123 -2.45 -20.22 -2.67
N TYR A 124 -1.71 -20.85 -3.58
CA TYR A 124 -1.14 -20.15 -4.74
C TYR A 124 -2.12 -20.27 -5.92
N LEU A 125 -2.57 -19.12 -6.42
CA LEU A 125 -3.33 -19.03 -7.65
C LEU A 125 -2.35 -18.74 -8.78
N LYS A 126 -1.85 -19.78 -9.44
CA LYS A 126 -0.93 -19.67 -10.57
C LYS A 126 -1.60 -20.20 -11.84
N ALA A 127 -1.68 -19.34 -12.85
CA ALA A 127 -2.28 -19.68 -14.13
C ALA A 127 -1.38 -20.65 -14.91
N LYS A 128 -1.97 -21.74 -15.41
CA LYS A 128 -1.27 -22.76 -16.20
C LYS A 128 -1.37 -22.49 -17.72
N SER A 129 -2.41 -21.81 -18.17
CA SER A 129 -2.70 -21.63 -19.60
C SER A 129 -2.34 -20.24 -20.11
N HIS A 130 -1.95 -20.15 -21.38
CA HIS A 130 -1.76 -18.88 -22.07
C HIS A 130 -3.11 -18.26 -22.46
N ARG A 131 -3.16 -16.93 -22.54
CA ARG A 131 -4.30 -16.20 -23.10
C ARG A 131 -3.99 -15.83 -24.55
N ASP A 132 -5.02 -15.84 -25.37
CA ASP A 132 -4.92 -15.45 -26.78
C ASP A 132 -5.24 -13.95 -26.91
N GLY A 133 -4.22 -13.16 -27.26
CA GLY A 133 -4.33 -11.70 -27.43
C GLY A 133 -4.87 -10.99 -26.18
N HIS A 134 -5.99 -10.28 -26.34
CA HIS A 134 -6.64 -9.52 -25.28
C HIS A 134 -7.76 -10.29 -24.56
N SER A 135 -7.87 -11.61 -24.78
CA SER A 135 -8.91 -12.44 -24.16
C SER A 135 -8.79 -12.47 -22.64
N TYR A 136 -9.94 -12.49 -21.95
CA TYR A 136 -9.99 -12.57 -20.49
C TYR A 136 -9.48 -13.91 -19.92
N CYS A 137 -9.60 -14.99 -20.70
CA CYS A 137 -9.27 -16.37 -20.32
C CYS A 137 -8.60 -17.10 -21.49
N SER A 138 -8.07 -18.29 -21.23
CA SER A 138 -7.52 -19.16 -22.27
C SER A 138 -8.59 -19.77 -23.16
N SER A 139 -8.20 -20.29 -24.33
CA SER A 139 -9.06 -21.11 -25.20
C SER A 139 -9.62 -22.37 -24.53
N GLN A 140 -8.97 -22.88 -23.47
CA GLN A 140 -9.48 -24.01 -22.68
C GLN A 140 -10.59 -23.62 -21.69
N GLY A 141 -10.82 -22.32 -21.49
CA GLY A 141 -11.75 -21.78 -20.49
C GLY A 141 -11.05 -20.94 -19.42
N CYS A 142 -11.83 -20.43 -18.48
CA CYS A 142 -11.34 -19.67 -17.34
C CYS A 142 -10.91 -20.62 -16.23
N GLU A 143 -9.65 -20.52 -15.82
CA GLU A 143 -9.12 -21.22 -14.65
C GLU A 143 -9.89 -20.79 -13.38
N ARG A 144 -10.49 -21.76 -12.70
CA ARG A 144 -11.36 -21.55 -11.54
C ARG A 144 -10.95 -22.49 -10.41
N VAL A 145 -10.81 -21.94 -9.21
CA VAL A 145 -10.69 -22.69 -7.97
C VAL A 145 -12.00 -22.61 -7.20
N LYS A 146 -12.57 -23.76 -6.85
CA LYS A 146 -13.74 -23.89 -5.97
C LYS A 146 -13.26 -24.36 -4.60
N ILE A 147 -13.62 -23.61 -3.58
CA ILE A 147 -13.34 -23.93 -2.18
C ILE A 147 -14.66 -24.28 -1.53
N GLN A 148 -14.77 -25.48 -0.99
CA GLN A 148 -15.88 -25.92 -0.16
C GLN A 148 -15.38 -26.03 1.27
N ALA A 149 -16.05 -25.33 2.18
CA ALA A 149 -15.68 -25.26 3.59
C ALA A 149 -16.80 -25.86 4.44
N ALA A 150 -16.46 -26.84 5.28
CA ALA A 150 -17.34 -27.35 6.31
C ALA A 150 -17.11 -26.55 7.60
N THR A 151 -18.04 -25.66 7.92
CA THR A 151 -18.01 -24.84 9.12
C THR A 151 -19.43 -24.54 9.61
N ASP A 152 -19.57 -24.52 10.93
CA ASP A 152 -20.84 -24.25 11.63
C ASP A 152 -20.87 -22.86 12.26
N SER A 153 -19.76 -22.12 12.23
CA SER A 153 -19.70 -20.77 12.79
C SER A 153 -20.53 -19.80 11.96
N LYS A 154 -21.31 -18.98 12.68
CA LYS A 154 -22.08 -17.86 12.12
C LYS A 154 -21.47 -16.51 12.46
N ASP A 155 -20.26 -16.51 13.02
CA ASP A 155 -19.58 -15.29 13.43
C ASP A 155 -18.91 -14.60 12.24
N ILE A 156 -18.67 -13.30 12.39
CA ILE A 156 -17.93 -12.52 11.39
C ILE A 156 -16.52 -13.09 11.26
N SER A 157 -16.19 -13.60 10.07
CA SER A 157 -14.89 -14.19 9.79
C SER A 157 -13.91 -13.12 9.33
N ASN A 158 -13.32 -12.42 10.31
CA ASN A 158 -12.32 -11.38 10.09
C ASN A 158 -11.00 -11.67 10.85
N CYS A 159 -10.00 -12.11 10.09
CA CYS A 159 -8.71 -12.52 10.61
C CYS A 159 -7.65 -11.40 10.68
N MET A 160 -7.97 -10.13 10.37
CA MET A 160 -6.98 -9.05 10.21
C MET A 160 -6.03 -8.92 11.41
N ALA A 161 -6.59 -8.96 12.62
CA ALA A 161 -5.84 -8.77 13.86
C ALA A 161 -4.87 -9.94 14.16
N LYS A 162 -5.23 -11.16 13.78
CA LYS A 162 -4.38 -12.35 13.93
C LYS A 162 -3.38 -12.49 12.77
N ALA A 163 -3.78 -12.07 11.57
CA ALA A 163 -2.99 -12.21 10.36
C ALA A 163 -1.75 -11.33 10.35
N TYR A 164 -1.89 -10.03 10.64
CA TYR A 164 -0.84 -9.05 10.37
C TYR A 164 0.24 -8.80 11.43
N PRO A 165 0.22 -9.50 12.58
CA PRO A 165 1.44 -9.78 13.33
C PRO A 165 2.36 -10.81 12.64
N GLN A 166 1.82 -11.74 11.84
CA GLN A 166 2.56 -12.90 11.31
C GLN A 166 2.84 -12.83 9.79
N TYR A 167 1.87 -12.35 9.01
CA TYR A 167 1.90 -12.40 7.54
C TYR A 167 2.24 -11.08 6.87
N TYR A 168 2.53 -10.03 7.64
CA TYR A 168 3.05 -8.80 7.09
C TYR A 168 4.35 -9.09 6.31
N ARG A 169 4.41 -8.58 5.09
CA ARG A 169 5.62 -8.62 4.27
C ARG A 169 6.15 -7.22 4.09
N LYS A 170 7.47 -7.07 4.10
CA LYS A 170 8.07 -5.82 3.65
C LYS A 170 7.81 -5.67 2.15
N PRO A 171 7.42 -4.48 1.64
CA PRO A 171 7.24 -4.26 0.22
C PRO A 171 8.47 -4.68 -0.60
N SER A 172 8.32 -5.66 -1.50
CA SER A 172 9.44 -6.22 -2.28
C SER A 172 9.68 -5.50 -3.61
N ALA A 173 8.69 -4.78 -4.13
CA ALA A 173 8.84 -4.01 -5.35
C ALA A 173 9.40 -2.62 -5.03
N LEU A 174 10.72 -2.52 -4.96
CA LEU A 174 11.47 -1.27 -5.02
C LEU A 174 11.46 -0.75 -6.47
N LYS A 175 10.28 -0.43 -7.01
CA LYS A 175 10.23 0.31 -8.27
C LYS A 175 10.59 1.75 -7.94
N ARG A 176 11.90 2.04 -8.02
CA ARG A 176 12.43 3.36 -7.71
C ARG A 176 11.65 4.41 -8.46
N MET A 177 11.32 5.50 -7.79
CA MET A 177 10.76 6.64 -8.50
C MET A 177 11.75 7.07 -9.60
N PRO A 178 11.26 7.45 -10.80
CA PRO A 178 12.12 8.01 -11.83
C PRO A 178 12.96 9.15 -11.26
N SER A 179 14.26 9.13 -11.53
CA SER A 179 15.18 10.16 -11.06
C SER A 179 14.87 11.51 -11.71
N MET A 180 15.31 12.59 -11.04
CA MET A 180 15.36 13.92 -11.67
C MET A 180 16.19 13.86 -12.96
N LEU A 181 15.70 14.52 -14.02
CA LEU A 181 16.54 14.82 -15.17
C LEU A 181 17.60 15.84 -14.72
N THR A 182 18.85 15.62 -15.12
CA THR A 182 19.97 16.51 -14.82
C THR A 182 20.07 17.69 -15.80
N GLY A 183 19.20 17.73 -16.82
CA GLY A 183 19.14 18.78 -17.84
C GLY A 183 17.74 18.95 -18.42
N LEU A 184 17.59 19.90 -19.34
CA LEU A 184 16.36 20.15 -20.07
C LEU A 184 15.95 18.93 -20.89
N CYS A 185 14.67 18.57 -20.89
CA CYS A 185 14.18 17.57 -21.83
C CYS A 185 14.30 18.10 -23.27
N GLN A 186 15.07 17.42 -24.13
CA GLN A 186 15.30 17.89 -25.50
C GLN A 186 14.02 17.88 -26.37
N GLY A 187 13.08 16.98 -26.10
CA GLY A 187 11.85 16.84 -26.90
C GLY A 187 10.74 17.84 -26.56
N CYS A 188 10.68 18.34 -25.32
CA CYS A 188 9.59 19.24 -24.89
C CYS A 188 10.05 20.45 -24.08
N GLY A 189 11.36 20.62 -23.83
CA GLY A 189 11.92 21.77 -23.15
C GLY A 189 11.60 21.88 -21.65
N THR A 190 10.99 20.86 -21.03
CA THR A 190 10.67 20.90 -19.60
C THR A 190 11.94 20.94 -18.73
N ARG A 191 11.89 21.76 -17.67
CA ARG A 191 12.95 21.98 -16.68
C ARG A 191 12.86 21.04 -15.47
N GLN A 192 11.73 20.37 -15.25
CA GLN A 192 11.50 19.56 -14.05
C GLN A 192 10.65 18.31 -14.31
N VAL A 193 10.77 17.41 -13.35
CA VAL A 193 10.55 15.96 -13.34
C VAL A 193 9.09 15.52 -13.30
N VAL A 194 8.94 14.19 -13.39
CA VAL A 194 7.79 13.32 -13.15
C VAL A 194 6.98 13.07 -14.42
N PHE A 195 6.55 11.83 -14.65
CA PHE A 195 5.37 11.53 -15.47
C PHE A 195 4.15 12.13 -14.75
N THR A 196 4.11 13.46 -14.65
CA THR A 196 3.02 14.23 -14.06
C THR A 196 2.27 14.89 -15.20
N SER A 197 0.95 14.96 -15.07
CA SER A 197 0.13 15.78 -15.95
C SER A 197 0.40 17.28 -15.77
N ASP A 198 1.16 17.67 -14.74
CA ASP A 198 1.43 19.06 -14.37
C ASP A 198 2.93 19.43 -14.42
N PRO A 199 3.58 19.46 -15.61
CA PRO A 199 5.03 19.69 -15.75
C PRO A 199 5.50 21.09 -15.30
N HIS A 200 4.56 21.99 -15.06
CA HIS A 200 4.76 23.37 -14.61
C HIS A 200 4.77 23.50 -13.08
N LYS A 201 4.46 22.43 -12.33
CA LYS A 201 4.55 22.40 -10.87
C LYS A 201 5.94 21.98 -10.44
N SER A 202 6.46 22.64 -9.41
CA SER A 202 7.70 22.22 -8.75
C SER A 202 7.42 21.07 -7.80
N TYR A 203 8.25 20.02 -7.83
CA TYR A 203 8.10 18.87 -6.95
C TYR A 203 9.37 18.65 -6.11
N LEU A 204 9.15 18.35 -4.83
CA LEU A 204 10.18 17.95 -3.88
C LEU A 204 10.20 16.43 -3.76
N PRO A 205 11.27 15.74 -4.22
CA PRO A 205 11.42 14.33 -3.95
C PRO A 205 11.82 14.13 -2.49
N VAL A 206 11.09 13.23 -1.84
CA VAL A 206 11.39 12.77 -0.50
C VAL A 206 11.50 11.26 -0.50
N GLN A 207 12.48 10.74 0.24
CA GLN A 207 12.66 9.30 0.44
C GLN A 207 12.79 9.03 1.92
N PHE A 208 12.28 7.88 2.35
CA PHE A 208 12.38 7.41 3.72
C PHE A 208 12.93 6.00 3.70
N GLN A 209 14.03 5.78 4.40
CA GLN A 209 14.56 4.46 4.68
C GLN A 209 14.25 4.11 6.13
N SER A 210 13.42 3.10 6.33
CA SER A 210 12.96 2.64 7.62
C SER A 210 13.30 1.15 7.79
N PRO A 211 14.45 0.85 8.44
CA PRO A 211 14.87 -0.53 8.69
C PRO A 211 14.02 -1.21 9.75
N SER A 212 13.91 -2.53 9.65
CA SER A 212 13.41 -3.43 10.69
C SER A 212 14.37 -3.53 11.88
N LYS A 213 13.94 -4.18 12.97
CA LYS A 213 14.78 -4.44 14.14
C LYS A 213 16.05 -5.24 13.78
N ALA A 214 15.92 -6.26 12.95
CA ALA A 214 17.04 -7.07 12.48
C ALA A 214 18.02 -6.28 11.58
N GLU A 215 17.49 -5.40 10.72
CA GLU A 215 18.29 -4.49 9.88
C GLU A 215 19.04 -3.45 10.74
N THR A 216 18.34 -2.87 11.73
CA THR A 216 18.93 -1.91 12.67
C THR A 216 20.06 -2.54 13.49
N GLN A 217 19.92 -3.81 13.88
CA GLN A 217 20.97 -4.57 14.58
C GLN A 217 22.20 -4.84 13.72
N ARG A 218 22.05 -4.87 12.39
CA ARG A 218 23.17 -4.96 11.44
C ARG A 218 23.82 -3.60 11.13
N GLY A 219 23.29 -2.51 11.69
CA GLY A 219 23.83 -1.16 11.51
C GLY A 219 23.03 -0.27 10.55
N ASP A 220 21.95 -0.77 9.94
CA ASP A 220 21.12 0.05 9.05
C ASP A 220 20.50 1.23 9.82
N LEU A 221 20.61 2.44 9.26
CA LEU A 221 20.07 3.65 9.86
C LEU A 221 18.68 3.98 9.29
N SER A 222 17.85 4.64 10.10
CA SER A 222 16.65 5.29 9.57
C SER A 222 17.04 6.65 8.98
N VAL A 223 16.61 6.90 7.75
CA VAL A 223 17.00 8.08 6.95
C VAL A 223 15.77 8.74 6.35
N ILE A 224 15.72 10.07 6.38
CA ILE A 224 14.83 10.87 5.54
C ILE A 224 15.71 11.63 4.56
N SER A 225 15.56 11.40 3.27
CA SER A 225 16.26 12.12 2.21
C SER A 225 15.34 13.14 1.59
N VAL A 226 15.76 14.41 1.55
CA VAL A 226 14.99 15.50 0.95
C VAL A 226 15.82 16.11 -0.17
N ASN A 227 15.36 15.99 -1.42
CA ASN A 227 16.10 16.43 -2.60
C ASN A 227 17.56 15.92 -2.64
N GLY A 228 17.77 14.66 -2.27
CA GLY A 228 19.10 14.02 -2.22
C GLY A 228 19.94 14.38 -0.98
N THR A 229 19.43 15.22 -0.07
CA THR A 229 20.10 15.51 1.21
C THR A 229 19.59 14.57 2.30
N ASP A 230 20.49 13.80 2.90
CA ASP A 230 20.14 12.78 3.89
C ASP A 230 20.12 13.32 5.33
N PHE A 231 19.06 12.97 6.06
CA PHE A 231 18.90 13.25 7.48
C PHE A 231 18.72 11.94 8.23
N THR A 232 19.72 11.57 9.03
CA THR A 232 19.74 10.30 9.76
C THR A 232 19.35 10.46 11.21
N ILE A 233 18.75 9.42 11.80
CA ILE A 233 18.58 9.26 13.24
C ILE A 233 19.37 8.04 13.71
N GLN A 234 20.27 8.22 14.69
CA GLN A 234 21.13 7.15 15.20
C GLN A 234 20.48 6.39 16.36
N ASN A 235 19.95 7.12 17.34
CA ASN A 235 19.36 6.54 18.55
C ASN A 235 17.85 6.26 18.37
N PRO A 236 17.26 5.32 19.12
CA PRO A 236 15.82 5.14 19.14
C PRO A 236 15.07 6.44 19.48
N GLY A 237 14.03 6.76 18.71
CA GLY A 237 13.32 8.03 18.82
C GLY A 237 12.64 8.46 17.53
N VAL A 238 12.39 9.76 17.40
CA VAL A 238 11.66 10.37 16.28
C VAL A 238 12.50 11.47 15.63
N LEU A 239 12.66 11.41 14.31
CA LEU A 239 13.20 12.49 13.49
C LEU A 239 12.05 13.25 12.84
N LEU A 240 12.02 14.56 13.03
CA LEU A 240 11.04 15.47 12.46
C LEU A 240 11.75 16.56 11.64
N LEU A 241 11.38 16.69 10.37
CA LEU A 241 11.83 17.73 9.47
C LEU A 241 10.64 18.60 9.07
N ILE A 242 10.83 19.91 9.14
CA ILE A 242 9.86 20.92 8.70
C ILE A 242 10.44 21.62 7.48
N VAL A 243 9.71 21.59 6.37
CA VAL A 243 10.12 22.17 5.09
C VAL A 243 9.11 23.26 4.69
N ASP A 244 9.58 24.43 4.28
CA ASP A 244 8.71 25.48 3.75
C ASP A 244 8.11 25.03 2.41
N ALA A 245 6.78 25.02 2.32
CA ALA A 245 6.07 24.58 1.12
C ALA A 245 6.15 25.59 -0.03
N CYS A 246 6.55 26.84 0.24
CA CYS A 246 6.60 27.93 -0.74
C CYS A 246 8.00 28.22 -1.30
N SER A 247 9.04 27.61 -0.76
CA SER A 247 10.42 27.83 -1.20
C SER A 247 10.82 26.90 -2.34
N VAL A 248 11.33 27.47 -3.44
CA VAL A 248 12.03 26.75 -4.51
C VAL A 248 13.33 27.51 -4.81
N PRO A 249 14.53 26.91 -4.64
CA PRO A 249 14.78 25.55 -4.14
C PRO A 249 14.25 25.35 -2.71
N PHE A 250 14.07 24.09 -2.31
CA PHE A 250 13.45 23.77 -1.02
C PHE A 250 14.23 24.38 0.15
N ARG A 251 13.52 24.77 1.21
CA ARG A 251 14.11 25.32 2.42
C ARG A 251 13.67 24.52 3.64
N LEU A 252 14.63 23.88 4.30
CA LEU A 252 14.41 23.26 5.61
C LEU A 252 14.32 24.36 6.68
N THR A 253 13.18 24.45 7.37
CA THR A 253 12.95 25.46 8.41
C THR A 253 13.26 24.94 9.80
N ALA A 254 13.12 23.63 10.03
CA ALA A 254 13.53 22.99 11.28
C ALA A 254 13.91 21.52 11.09
N LYS A 255 14.89 21.07 11.89
CA LYS A 255 15.23 19.68 12.14
C LYS A 255 15.15 19.43 13.63
N LYS A 256 14.31 18.49 14.07
CA LYS A 256 14.16 18.11 15.48
C LYS A 256 14.34 16.60 15.62
N VAL A 257 15.04 16.20 16.67
CA VAL A 257 15.20 14.80 17.06
C VAL A 257 14.69 14.67 18.48
N PHE A 258 13.75 13.77 18.69
CA PHE A 258 13.16 13.49 20.00
C PHE A 258 13.58 12.10 20.44
N SER A 259 14.19 12.01 21.61
CA SER A 259 14.48 10.73 22.25
C SER A 259 13.17 10.07 22.74
N LEU A 260 13.23 8.81 23.17
CA LEU A 260 12.10 8.15 23.81
C LEU A 260 11.63 8.87 25.10
N ALA A 261 12.54 9.56 25.80
CA ALA A 261 12.21 10.33 27.00
C ALA A 261 11.52 11.68 26.68
N ASP A 262 11.70 12.21 25.47
CA ASP A 262 11.19 13.52 25.04
C ASP A 262 9.90 13.43 24.20
N ILE A 263 9.21 12.28 24.17
CA ILE A 263 8.03 12.09 23.31
C ILE A 263 6.88 13.04 23.65
N SER A 264 6.72 13.46 24.91
CA SER A 264 5.73 14.48 25.30
C SER A 264 6.01 15.84 24.64
N ARG A 265 7.30 16.21 24.48
CA ARG A 265 7.71 17.45 23.81
C ARG A 265 7.47 17.39 22.31
N LEU A 266 7.50 16.20 21.71
CA LEU A 266 7.10 15.99 20.32
C LEU A 266 5.62 16.33 20.13
N GLU A 267 4.76 15.80 21.01
CA GLU A 267 3.30 16.05 20.95
C GLU A 267 2.98 17.55 21.01
N GLU A 268 3.60 18.26 21.95
CA GLU A 268 3.47 19.72 22.08
C GLU A 268 3.96 20.45 20.83
N TYR A 269 5.15 20.07 20.32
CA TYR A 269 5.72 20.70 19.14
C TYR A 269 4.86 20.50 17.88
N LEU A 270 4.28 19.31 17.70
CA LEU A 270 3.37 19.04 16.58
C LEU A 270 2.10 19.90 16.65
N ARG A 271 1.64 20.24 17.86
CA ARG A 271 0.40 21.02 18.07
C ARG A 271 0.58 22.51 17.82
N THR A 272 1.70 23.10 18.24
CA THR A 272 1.88 24.56 18.25
C THR A 272 3.18 25.05 17.61
N GLY A 273 4.19 24.19 17.48
CA GLY A 273 5.55 24.58 17.07
C GLY A 273 5.80 24.58 15.55
N ILE A 274 4.83 24.15 14.74
CA ILE A 274 4.96 24.06 13.28
C ILE A 274 4.33 25.30 12.62
N PRO A 275 5.13 26.13 11.92
CA PRO A 275 4.60 27.27 11.18
C PRO A 275 3.56 26.85 10.14
N PRO A 276 2.57 27.70 9.82
CA PRO A 276 1.66 27.45 8.71
C PRO A 276 2.44 27.39 7.39
N ARG A 277 1.86 26.74 6.37
CA ARG A 277 2.43 26.54 5.03
C ARG A 277 3.70 25.68 5.05
N SER A 278 3.74 24.72 5.96
CA SER A 278 4.91 23.84 6.14
C SER A 278 4.58 22.39 5.83
N ILE A 279 5.47 21.73 5.11
CA ILE A 279 5.49 20.27 4.95
C ILE A 279 6.17 19.65 6.16
N VAL A 280 5.55 18.61 6.71
CA VAL A 280 6.00 17.90 7.90
C VAL A 280 6.41 16.49 7.50
N LEU A 281 7.69 16.14 7.72
CA LEU A 281 8.22 14.81 7.45
C LEU A 281 8.70 14.20 8.77
N LEU A 282 8.15 13.04 9.12
CA LEU A 282 8.44 12.36 10.37
C LEU A 282 8.83 10.90 10.07
N SER A 283 9.90 10.43 10.71
CA SER A 283 10.27 9.02 10.72
C SER A 283 10.69 8.59 12.12
N THR A 284 10.29 7.41 12.54
CA THR A 284 10.73 6.80 13.81
C THR A 284 11.91 5.85 13.59
N ARG A 285 12.67 5.62 14.66
CA ARG A 285 13.65 4.55 14.77
C ARG A 285 13.46 3.80 16.09
N GLY A 286 13.55 2.47 16.03
CA GLY A 286 13.33 1.60 17.19
C GLY A 286 11.86 1.39 17.53
N GLU A 287 11.60 0.58 18.55
CA GLU A 287 10.25 0.24 19.00
C GLU A 287 9.77 1.27 20.03
N ILE A 288 8.86 2.16 19.61
CA ILE A 288 8.23 3.15 20.49
C ILE A 288 6.92 2.54 20.99
N LYS A 289 6.91 2.07 22.25
CA LYS A 289 5.72 1.43 22.84
C LYS A 289 4.50 2.35 22.81
N HIS A 290 4.68 3.59 23.25
CA HIS A 290 3.63 4.61 23.35
C HIS A 290 4.01 5.84 22.53
N LEU A 291 3.49 5.94 21.30
CA LEU A 291 3.64 7.12 20.45
C LEU A 291 2.34 7.93 20.47
N ASN A 292 2.20 8.81 21.45
CA ASN A 292 0.98 9.58 21.73
C ASN A 292 0.91 10.87 20.89
N ILE A 293 0.89 10.73 19.56
CA ILE A 293 0.80 11.88 18.65
C ILE A 293 -0.41 11.82 17.73
N SER A 294 -1.27 10.81 17.90
CA SER A 294 -2.38 10.50 16.98
C SER A 294 -3.30 11.70 16.73
N GLU A 295 -3.64 12.44 17.79
CA GLU A 295 -4.47 13.64 17.71
C GLU A 295 -3.72 14.80 17.04
N SER A 296 -2.45 15.02 17.40
CA SER A 296 -1.61 16.08 16.83
C SER A 296 -1.36 15.92 15.32
N LEU A 297 -1.54 14.71 14.76
CA LEU A 297 -1.42 14.47 13.31
C LEU A 297 -2.69 14.82 12.51
N VAL A 298 -3.86 14.96 13.15
CA VAL A 298 -5.14 15.26 12.47
C VAL A 298 -5.15 16.67 11.85
N PRO A 299 -4.71 17.73 12.55
CA PRO A 299 -4.54 19.06 11.93
C PRO A 299 -3.54 19.05 10.78
N LEU A 300 -2.57 18.12 10.79
CA LEU A 300 -1.50 18.01 9.79
C LEU A 300 -1.88 17.17 8.56
N GLY A 301 -3.14 16.75 8.43
CA GLY A 301 -3.65 16.11 7.22
C GLY A 301 -4.22 14.70 7.41
N LEU A 302 -4.16 14.11 8.61
CA LEU A 302 -4.90 12.86 8.85
C LEU A 302 -6.41 13.09 8.90
N ALA A 303 -7.16 12.14 8.35
CA ALA A 303 -8.63 12.17 8.38
C ALA A 303 -9.20 11.87 9.77
N LYS A 304 -8.50 11.03 10.56
CA LYS A 304 -8.87 10.65 11.92
C LYS A 304 -7.63 10.25 12.72
N PRO A 305 -7.71 10.23 14.06
CA PRO A 305 -6.62 9.76 14.92
C PRO A 305 -6.20 8.33 14.56
N ALA A 306 -4.89 8.12 14.44
CA ALA A 306 -4.34 6.82 14.09
C ALA A 306 -3.97 6.00 15.33
N HIS A 307 -4.17 4.68 15.25
CA HIS A 307 -3.73 3.77 16.31
C HIS A 307 -2.22 3.49 16.19
N LEU A 308 -1.41 4.22 16.96
CA LEU A 308 0.05 4.14 16.93
C LEU A 308 0.66 3.26 18.02
N TYR A 309 -0.17 2.58 18.82
CA TYR A 309 0.32 1.67 19.87
C TYR A 309 0.90 0.38 19.28
N ASN A 310 2.02 -0.08 19.84
CA ASN A 310 2.73 -1.31 19.45
C ASN A 310 3.01 -1.42 17.94
N LYS A 311 3.36 -0.30 17.31
CA LYS A 311 3.85 -0.27 15.93
C LYS A 311 5.38 -0.44 15.93
N GLY A 312 5.91 -0.93 14.82
CA GLY A 312 7.34 -0.93 14.56
C GLY A 312 7.78 0.45 14.11
N SER A 313 8.00 0.60 12.82
CA SER A 313 8.34 1.88 12.22
C SER A 313 7.09 2.70 11.87
N THR A 314 7.17 4.00 12.08
CA THR A 314 6.15 4.97 11.69
C THR A 314 6.78 6.07 10.84
N ILE A 315 6.18 6.33 9.68
CA ILE A 315 6.53 7.45 8.81
C ILE A 315 5.28 8.30 8.59
N PHE A 316 5.39 9.61 8.73
CA PHE A 316 4.30 10.53 8.46
C PHE A 316 4.75 11.65 7.52
N LEU A 317 3.92 11.90 6.51
CA LEU A 317 4.00 13.05 5.63
C LEU A 317 2.74 13.87 5.86
N GLY A 318 2.89 15.11 6.29
CA GLY A 318 1.79 16.00 6.60
C GLY A 318 2.03 17.42 6.11
N PHE A 319 1.01 18.25 6.29
CA PHE A 319 1.05 19.66 5.95
C PHE A 319 0.36 20.48 7.04
N SER A 320 1.04 21.52 7.52
CA SER A 320 0.46 22.53 8.41
C SER A 320 -0.08 23.67 7.57
N GLY A 321 -1.40 23.89 7.60
CA GLY A 321 -2.06 24.99 6.89
C GLY A 321 -3.57 24.77 6.76
N ASN A 322 -4.23 25.63 5.97
CA ASN A 322 -5.69 25.60 5.81
C ASN A 322 -6.18 24.57 4.77
N PHE A 323 -5.27 23.80 4.21
CA PHE A 323 -5.53 22.84 3.14
C PHE A 323 -5.06 21.45 3.59
N LYS A 324 -5.83 20.40 3.29
CA LYS A 324 -5.45 19.01 3.57
C LYS A 324 -5.05 18.33 2.27
N PRO A 325 -3.74 18.23 1.96
CA PRO A 325 -3.30 17.64 0.70
C PRO A 325 -3.56 16.14 0.65
N SER A 326 -3.94 15.65 -0.52
CA SER A 326 -4.16 14.21 -0.77
C SER A 326 -2.89 13.36 -0.65
N TRP A 327 -1.70 13.98 -0.69
CA TRP A 327 -0.43 13.31 -0.49
C TRP A 327 -0.07 13.13 1.01
N ALA A 328 -0.79 13.77 1.94
CA ALA A 328 -0.58 13.55 3.37
C ALA A 328 -0.93 12.11 3.73
N LYS A 329 0.02 11.40 4.35
CA LYS A 329 -0.05 9.95 4.57
C LYS A 329 0.68 9.54 5.84
N LEU A 330 0.19 8.47 6.45
CA LEU A 330 0.81 7.80 7.59
C LEU A 330 1.09 6.34 7.24
N PHE A 331 2.34 5.93 7.35
CA PHE A 331 2.76 4.55 7.17
C PHE A 331 3.18 3.97 8.51
N THR A 332 2.73 2.75 8.80
CA THR A 332 3.09 2.03 10.03
C THR A 332 3.36 0.58 9.70
N SER A 333 4.42 -0.01 10.27
CA SER A 333 4.66 -1.45 10.24
C SER A 333 4.30 -2.11 11.58
N PRO A 334 4.11 -3.44 11.62
CA PRO A 334 4.02 -4.19 12.88
C PRO A 334 5.30 -4.06 13.74
N ALA A 335 5.20 -4.37 15.03
CA ALA A 335 6.35 -4.41 15.93
C ALA A 335 7.50 -5.26 15.36
N GLY A 336 8.75 -4.83 15.58
CA GLY A 336 9.95 -5.46 15.03
C GLY A 336 10.18 -5.27 13.52
N GLN A 337 9.16 -4.85 12.75
CA GLN A 337 9.25 -4.70 11.30
C GLN A 337 9.56 -3.26 10.88
N GLY A 338 10.20 -3.11 9.72
CA GLY A 338 10.47 -1.82 9.08
C GLY A 338 9.49 -1.53 7.94
N LEU A 339 9.48 -0.29 7.45
CA LEU A 339 8.71 0.10 6.26
C LEU A 339 9.53 0.01 4.96
N GLY A 340 10.85 -0.19 5.05
CA GLY A 340 11.73 -0.24 3.88
C GLY A 340 11.97 1.13 3.27
N LEU A 341 12.08 1.19 1.94
CA LEU A 341 12.15 2.44 1.21
C LEU A 341 10.74 2.90 0.84
N LEU A 342 10.39 4.13 1.22
CA LEU A 342 9.23 4.84 0.71
C LEU A 342 9.70 6.08 -0.04
N GLU A 343 9.11 6.36 -1.19
CA GLU A 343 9.47 7.50 -2.03
C GLU A 343 8.20 8.26 -2.41
N GLN A 344 8.28 9.60 -2.42
CA GLN A 344 7.16 10.46 -2.76
C GLN A 344 7.66 11.76 -3.41
N PHE A 345 6.94 12.25 -4.43
CA PHE A 345 7.06 13.63 -4.89
C PHE A 345 5.99 14.48 -4.22
N ILE A 346 6.40 15.55 -3.54
CA ILE A 346 5.51 16.51 -2.88
C ILE A 346 5.47 17.79 -3.72
N PRO A 347 4.31 18.24 -4.23
CA PRO A 347 4.24 19.50 -4.95
C PRO A 347 4.55 20.67 -4.01
N LEU A 348 5.28 21.67 -4.52
CA LEU A 348 5.64 22.93 -3.86
C LEU A 348 4.94 24.11 -4.54
N GLN A 349 4.90 25.27 -3.86
CA GLN A 349 4.41 26.54 -4.40
C GLN A 349 2.97 26.49 -4.94
N LEU A 350 2.14 25.62 -4.37
CA LEU A 350 0.71 25.56 -4.71
C LEU A 350 -0.02 26.78 -4.15
N ASP A 351 -1.02 27.26 -4.90
CA ASP A 351 -1.86 28.38 -4.45
C ASP A 351 -2.68 27.96 -3.23
N GLU A 352 -3.08 26.69 -3.19
CA GLU A 352 -3.78 26.04 -2.10
C GLU A 352 -2.95 26.03 -0.80
N TYR A 353 -1.62 26.16 -0.90
CA TYR A 353 -0.75 26.34 0.26
C TYR A 353 -0.68 27.79 0.73
N GLY A 354 -1.31 28.74 0.03
CA GLY A 354 -1.18 30.17 0.33
C GLY A 354 0.20 30.73 -0.01
N CYS A 355 0.87 30.14 -1.00
CA CYS A 355 2.13 30.66 -1.53
C CYS A 355 1.88 31.85 -2.45
N HIS A 356 2.67 32.92 -2.32
CA HIS A 356 2.59 34.04 -3.26
C HIS A 356 3.32 33.68 -4.55
N ARG A 357 2.57 33.67 -5.67
CA ARG A 357 3.18 33.51 -6.99
C ARG A 357 3.95 34.78 -7.35
N THR A 358 5.25 34.65 -7.56
CA THR A 358 6.09 35.73 -8.11
C THR A 358 5.95 35.87 -9.63
N SER A 359 5.40 34.88 -10.32
CA SER A 359 5.05 34.97 -11.75
C SER A 359 3.95 33.96 -12.11
N ALA A 360 3.07 34.33 -13.05
CA ALA A 360 2.13 33.39 -13.64
C ALA A 360 2.90 32.39 -14.51
N VAL A 361 2.79 31.09 -14.20
CA VAL A 361 3.44 30.07 -15.02
C VAL A 361 2.73 30.02 -16.37
N ARG A 362 3.47 30.30 -17.45
CA ARG A 362 2.94 30.29 -18.81
C ARG A 362 2.53 28.86 -19.20
N ARG A 363 1.23 28.60 -19.28
CA ARG A 363 0.62 27.31 -19.62
C ARG A 363 0.30 27.26 -21.12
N ARG A 364 1.29 26.89 -21.95
CA ARG A 364 1.13 26.78 -23.41
C ARG A 364 0.01 25.80 -23.79
N ASP A 365 -0.20 24.76 -22.99
CA ASP A 365 -1.30 23.81 -23.10
C ASP A 365 -2.68 24.49 -22.97
N LEU A 366 -2.85 25.39 -21.98
CA LEU A 366 -4.08 26.16 -21.80
C LEU A 366 -4.25 27.23 -22.88
N GLU A 367 -3.16 27.88 -23.31
CA GLU A 367 -3.18 28.83 -24.43
C GLU A 367 -3.71 28.14 -25.70
N LEU A 368 -3.21 26.94 -26.02
CA LEU A 368 -3.66 26.14 -27.16
C LEU A 368 -5.12 25.67 -27.01
N LEU A 369 -5.53 25.24 -25.81
CA LEU A 369 -6.92 24.85 -25.53
C LEU A 369 -7.89 26.03 -25.69
N MET A 370 -7.51 27.23 -25.24
CA MET A 370 -8.34 28.43 -25.39
C MET A 370 -8.40 28.90 -26.85
N GLN A 371 -7.34 28.71 -27.62
CA GLN A 371 -7.35 29.02 -29.06
C GLN A 371 -8.30 28.10 -29.82
N THR A 372 -8.33 26.80 -29.48
CA THR A 372 -9.28 25.87 -30.10
C THR A 372 -10.70 26.09 -29.62
N SER A 373 -10.92 26.49 -28.37
CA SER A 373 -12.27 26.77 -27.86
C SER A 373 -12.88 28.07 -28.36
N LYS A 374 -12.07 29.03 -28.83
CA LYS A 374 -12.52 30.28 -29.46
C LYS A 374 -12.79 30.14 -30.97
N ALA A 375 -12.41 29.00 -31.56
CA ALA A 375 -12.64 28.70 -32.98
C ALA A 375 -14.02 28.09 -33.26
N HIS A 376 -14.90 28.02 -32.24
CA HIS A 376 -16.28 27.54 -32.32
C HIS A 376 -17.27 28.60 -31.84
#